data_AF-A0A2V2VNM2-F1
#
_entry.id   AF-A0A2V2VNM2-F1
#
_cell.length_a   1.000
_cell.length_b   1.000
_cell.length_c   1.000
_cell.angle_alpha   90.00
_cell.angle_beta   90.00
_cell.angle_gamma   90.00
#
_symmetry.space_group_name_H-M   'P 1'
#
loop_
_entity.id
_entity.type
_entity.pdbx_description
1 polymer ?
#
loop_
_entity_poly.entity_id
_entity_poly.type
_entity_poly.pdbx_seq_one_letter_code
_entity_poly.pdbx_strand_id
1 'polypeptide(L)'
;MAVGQILEEDDGVEEPGVPRLRLAVLTSDKGWPYSWEEDVSIRDCHVNCEVERVWQIVKGNVNKWFDTHRGTYFAPKRRVLIGTPGMGKSVAAGSYLLYQLLHCDAEQLPMVAYFIGNRTFLFGKIAKTVSVYMGEASILRIVDGLPDRGFKGYIIYDVALACRQPAAGLPCKGWGMIVVTPPNKNNYYSWAKQTGAEEFIINCLEENNVKAMCAWIKRNQIPQKQAKYWKEVNGCTNKVGPILRFIFGKQASDDRINACQQAVDGMNALTFERYLYIGYC
;
A
#
# COMPACT_ATOMS: atom_id res chain seq x y z
N MET A 1 -0.19 -11.32 17.93
CA MET A 1 0.75 -10.55 17.07
C MET A 1 1.81 -9.98 17.99
N ALA A 2 3.08 -10.26 17.70
CA ALA A 2 4.22 -9.68 18.41
C ALA A 2 4.78 -8.54 17.56
N VAL A 3 5.10 -7.40 18.18
CA VAL A 3 5.81 -6.30 17.52
C VAL A 3 7.28 -6.69 17.40
N GLY A 4 7.80 -6.78 16.17
CA GLY A 4 9.21 -7.07 15.90
C GLY A 4 10.12 -5.86 16.18
N GLN A 5 11.40 -6.13 16.46
CA GLN A 5 12.41 -5.16 16.86
C GLN A 5 12.48 -3.93 15.95
N ILE A 6 12.60 -2.76 16.59
CA ILE A 6 12.94 -1.47 15.96
C ILE A 6 14.45 -1.50 15.67
N LEU A 7 14.85 -1.30 14.42
CA LEU A 7 16.26 -1.13 14.06
C LEU A 7 16.58 0.37 14.00
N GLU A 8 17.25 0.88 15.03
CA GLU A 8 17.86 2.21 15.02
C GLU A 8 19.31 2.08 14.53
N GLU A 9 19.71 2.83 13.49
CA GLU A 9 21.13 3.12 13.25
C GLU A 9 21.52 4.23 14.26
N ASP A 10 22.53 3.96 15.09
CA ASP A 10 23.25 4.96 15.86
C ASP A 10 24.41 5.46 15.00
N ASP A 11 24.13 6.50 14.22
CA ASP A 11 25.18 7.25 13.53
C ASP A 11 25.50 8.44 14.43
N GLY A 12 26.62 8.35 15.14
CA GLY A 12 27.10 9.39 16.03
C GLY A 12 27.22 10.73 15.31
N VAL A 13 26.29 11.64 15.63
CA VAL A 13 26.36 13.09 15.83
C VAL A 13 24.90 13.55 15.94
N GLU A 14 24.55 14.10 17.10
CA GLU A 14 23.22 14.66 17.39
C GLU A 14 22.90 15.85 16.48
N GLU A 15 21.86 15.73 15.66
CA GLU A 15 21.15 16.87 15.09
C GLU A 15 19.70 16.92 15.64
N PRO A 16 19.29 18.02 16.29
CA PRO A 16 17.94 18.16 16.82
C PRO A 16 16.98 18.62 15.72
N GLY A 17 16.00 17.78 15.34
CA GLY A 17 14.83 18.24 14.57
C GLY A 17 14.20 17.29 13.52
N VAL A 18 14.74 16.09 13.27
CA VAL A 18 14.22 15.20 12.21
C VAL A 18 13.38 14.06 12.82
N PRO A 19 12.16 13.77 12.31
CA PRO A 19 11.40 12.60 12.76
C PRO A 19 12.13 11.31 12.34
N ARG A 20 12.84 10.66 13.28
CA ARG A 20 13.49 9.37 13.05
C ARG A 20 12.46 8.25 13.13
N LEU A 21 11.94 7.83 11.97
CA LEU A 21 11.30 6.52 11.80
C LEU A 21 12.09 5.74 10.75
N ARG A 22 13.15 5.05 11.21
CA ARG A 22 13.93 4.09 10.42
C ARG A 22 13.18 2.75 10.45
N LEU A 23 12.63 2.37 9.31
CA LEU A 23 11.92 1.13 8.98
C LEU A 23 11.42 0.24 10.15
N ALA A 24 10.12 0.25 10.43
CA ALA A 24 9.48 -0.74 11.31
C ALA A 24 9.02 -1.97 10.52
N VAL A 25 8.92 -3.14 11.16
CA VAL A 25 8.42 -4.36 10.53
C VAL A 25 7.30 -4.99 11.35
N LEU A 26 6.14 -5.16 10.73
CA LEU A 26 5.02 -5.91 11.30
C LEU A 26 5.03 -7.34 10.79
N THR A 27 5.12 -8.30 11.69
CA THR A 27 5.15 -9.72 11.36
C THR A 27 3.82 -10.40 11.70
N SER A 28 3.23 -11.09 10.72
CA SER A 28 2.03 -11.92 10.89
C SER A 28 2.38 -13.40 10.75
N ASP A 29 2.10 -14.19 11.78
CA ASP A 29 2.30 -15.65 11.76
C ASP A 29 1.46 -16.33 10.68
N LYS A 30 0.28 -15.77 10.40
CA LYS A 30 -0.66 -16.24 9.37
C LYS A 30 -0.41 -15.61 8.00
N GLY A 31 0.60 -14.75 7.88
CA GLY A 31 0.86 -13.94 6.68
C GLY A 31 -0.07 -12.74 6.53
N TRP A 32 0.22 -11.90 5.55
CA TRP A 32 -0.63 -10.79 5.13
C TRP A 32 -1.53 -11.19 3.96
N PRO A 33 -2.73 -10.60 3.80
CA PRO A 33 -3.67 -10.93 2.72
C PRO A 33 -3.13 -10.75 1.29
N TYR A 34 -1.96 -10.12 1.14
CA TYR A 34 -1.27 -9.89 -0.12
C TYR A 34 -0.51 -11.11 -0.68
N SER A 35 -0.30 -12.19 0.09
CA SER A 35 0.48 -13.34 -0.38
C SER A 35 -0.13 -13.97 -1.66
N TRP A 36 0.47 -13.65 -2.81
CA TRP A 36 0.19 -14.23 -4.11
C TRP A 36 1.30 -15.23 -4.45
N GLU A 37 0.88 -16.43 -4.86
CA GLU A 37 1.62 -17.68 -5.09
C GLU A 37 2.17 -18.45 -3.87
N GLU A 38 1.92 -19.74 -3.94
CA GLU A 38 2.19 -20.81 -2.99
C GLU A 38 3.71 -21.04 -2.88
N ASP A 39 4.33 -20.56 -1.81
CA ASP A 39 5.39 -21.26 -1.05
C ASP A 39 6.13 -20.33 -0.06
N VAL A 40 5.94 -19.01 -0.15
CA VAL A 40 6.51 -18.07 0.84
C VAL A 40 5.44 -17.08 1.27
N SER A 41 4.77 -17.38 2.39
CA SER A 41 3.91 -16.41 3.06
C SER A 41 4.73 -15.14 3.33
N ILE A 42 4.34 -14.00 2.75
CA ILE A 42 4.91 -12.70 3.12
C ILE A 42 4.40 -12.42 4.54
N ARG A 43 5.25 -12.69 5.52
CA ARG A 43 4.94 -12.47 6.94
C ARG A 43 5.27 -11.06 7.37
N ASP A 44 6.23 -10.42 6.72
CA ASP A 44 6.79 -9.14 7.13
C ASP A 44 6.22 -8.00 6.28
N CYS A 45 5.56 -7.03 6.93
CA CYS A 45 5.12 -5.77 6.36
C CYS A 45 6.06 -4.66 6.82
N HIS A 46 6.79 -4.07 5.87
CA HIS A 46 7.77 -3.03 6.15
C HIS A 46 7.12 -1.64 6.11
N VAL A 47 7.28 -0.88 7.19
CA VAL A 47 6.65 0.42 7.43
C VAL A 47 7.74 1.48 7.49
N ASN A 48 7.77 2.35 6.48
CA ASN A 48 8.65 3.52 6.42
C ASN A 48 7.85 4.80 6.74
N CYS A 49 8.54 5.95 6.69
CA CYS A 49 7.92 7.26 6.90
C CYS A 49 6.75 7.57 5.94
N GLU A 50 6.83 7.15 4.68
CA GLU A 50 5.80 7.36 3.67
C GLU A 50 4.53 6.53 3.92
N VAL A 51 4.71 5.28 4.34
CA VAL A 51 3.63 4.38 4.78
C VAL A 51 2.99 4.89 6.06
N GLU A 52 3.79 5.41 7.00
CA GLU A 52 3.28 6.06 8.21
C GLU A 52 2.50 7.33 7.87
N ARG A 53 3.00 8.15 6.93
CA ARG A 53 2.30 9.35 6.46
C ARG A 53 0.93 9.02 5.88
N VAL A 54 0.83 7.93 5.10
CA VAL A 54 -0.46 7.41 4.60
C VAL A 54 -1.41 7.12 5.77
N TRP A 55 -0.93 6.40 6.79
CA TRP A 55 -1.74 6.08 7.96
C TRP A 55 -2.19 7.35 8.70
N GLN A 56 -1.31 8.32 8.93
CA GLN A 56 -1.68 9.56 9.62
C GLN A 56 -2.78 10.34 8.88
N ILE A 57 -2.78 10.33 7.55
CA ILE A 57 -3.86 10.92 6.75
C ILE A 57 -5.17 10.16 6.97
N VAL A 58 -5.15 8.83 6.93
CA VAL A 58 -6.35 7.99 7.15
C VAL A 58 -6.87 8.15 8.57
N LYS A 59 -6.00 8.06 9.57
CA LYS A 59 -6.29 8.27 10.99
C LYS A 59 -6.92 9.64 11.23
N GLY A 60 -6.37 10.70 10.64
CA GLY A 60 -6.94 12.04 10.72
C GLY A 60 -8.36 12.12 10.16
N ASN A 61 -8.66 11.40 9.07
CA ASN A 61 -10.01 11.33 8.51
C ASN A 61 -10.96 10.52 9.40
N VAL A 62 -10.51 9.39 9.94
CA VAL A 62 -11.27 8.55 10.87
C VAL A 62 -11.60 9.32 12.14
N ASN A 63 -10.61 9.98 12.76
CA ASN A 63 -10.83 10.77 13.97
C ASN A 63 -11.83 11.90 13.74
N LYS A 64 -11.71 12.65 12.63
CA LYS A 64 -12.67 13.71 12.27
C LYS A 64 -14.08 13.18 12.02
N TRP A 65 -14.19 11.95 11.51
CA TRP A 65 -15.48 11.31 11.25
C TRP A 65 -16.21 10.93 12.55
N PHE A 66 -15.48 10.52 13.59
CA PHE A 66 -16.05 10.11 14.87
C PHE A 66 -16.01 11.18 15.98
N ASP A 67 -15.51 12.38 15.68
CA ASP A 67 -15.49 13.48 16.63
C ASP A 67 -16.91 14.02 16.89
N THR A 68 -17.35 13.95 18.14
CA THR A 68 -18.66 14.40 18.62
C THR A 68 -18.74 15.92 18.83
N HIS A 69 -17.62 16.64 18.84
CA HIS A 69 -17.57 18.04 19.31
C HIS A 69 -18.02 19.09 18.29
N ARG A 70 -18.39 18.73 17.05
CA ARG A 70 -18.57 19.73 15.98
C ARG A 70 -19.99 19.98 15.47
N GLY A 71 -21.02 19.35 16.02
CA GLY A 71 -22.44 19.62 15.62
C GLY A 71 -22.74 19.44 14.12
N THR A 72 -21.76 19.01 13.32
CA THR A 72 -21.78 18.89 11.88
C THR A 72 -21.36 17.46 11.57
N TYR A 73 -22.27 16.70 10.96
CA TYR A 73 -22.05 15.31 10.61
C TYR A 73 -20.98 15.25 9.51
N PHE A 74 -19.73 14.93 9.87
CA PHE A 74 -18.65 14.80 8.90
C PHE A 74 -18.84 13.51 8.10
N ALA A 75 -18.97 13.64 6.78
CA ALA A 75 -19.02 12.49 5.90
C ALA A 75 -17.64 11.79 5.86
N PRO A 76 -17.60 10.44 5.84
CA PRO A 76 -16.35 9.71 5.70
C PRO A 76 -15.66 10.06 4.38
N LYS A 77 -14.36 10.38 4.44
CA LYS A 77 -13.58 10.76 3.27
C LYS A 77 -13.21 9.56 2.38
N ARG A 78 -13.14 9.84 1.08
CA ARG A 78 -12.70 8.93 0.02
C ARG A 78 -11.31 9.34 -0.44
N ARG A 79 -10.39 8.40 -0.54
CA ARG A 79 -8.97 8.66 -0.83
C ARG A 79 -8.49 7.78 -1.97
N VAL A 80 -7.55 8.31 -2.76
CA VAL A 80 -6.81 7.55 -3.76
C VAL A 80 -5.32 7.67 -3.48
N LEU A 81 -4.68 6.54 -3.21
CA LEU A 81 -3.25 6.45 -2.95
C LEU A 81 -2.48 6.22 -4.25
N ILE A 82 -1.84 7.26 -4.77
CA ILE A 82 -1.08 7.24 -6.02
C ILE A 82 0.40 7.06 -5.71
N GLY A 83 1.06 6.14 -6.39
CA GLY A 83 2.52 6.03 -6.33
C GLY A 83 3.05 5.10 -7.40
N THR A 84 4.37 5.10 -7.56
CA THR A 84 5.08 4.39 -8.62
C THR A 84 4.65 2.92 -8.73
N PRO A 85 4.33 2.43 -9.94
CA PRO A 85 4.09 1.01 -10.20
C PRO A 85 5.19 0.11 -9.60
N GLY A 86 4.80 -0.96 -8.89
CA GLY A 86 5.76 -1.95 -8.39
C GLY A 86 6.55 -1.54 -7.13
N MET A 87 6.31 -0.37 -6.55
CA MET A 87 6.98 0.08 -5.32
C MET A 87 6.54 -0.65 -4.03
N GLY A 88 5.56 -1.56 -4.12
CA GLY A 88 5.06 -2.31 -2.97
C GLY A 88 3.96 -1.62 -2.14
N LYS A 89 3.18 -0.69 -2.72
CA LYS A 89 2.07 -0.01 -2.03
C LYS A 89 1.11 -0.99 -1.33
N SER A 90 0.70 -2.03 -2.04
CA SER A 90 -0.19 -3.07 -1.54
C SER A 90 0.41 -3.86 -0.37
N VAL A 91 1.67 -4.33 -0.53
CA VAL A 91 2.40 -5.11 0.49
C VAL A 91 2.64 -4.29 1.76
N ALA A 92 2.98 -3.01 1.62
CA ALA A 92 3.37 -2.14 2.72
C ALA A 92 2.18 -1.31 3.23
N ALA A 93 1.74 -0.31 2.45
CA ALA A 93 0.65 0.57 2.85
C ALA A 93 -0.69 -0.17 3.01
N GLY A 94 -1.04 -1.08 2.10
CA GLY A 94 -2.28 -1.88 2.20
C GLY A 94 -2.33 -2.72 3.48
N SER A 95 -1.28 -3.51 3.73
CA SER A 95 -1.13 -4.30 4.96
C SER A 95 -1.11 -3.44 6.23
N TYR A 96 -0.37 -2.33 6.22
CA TYR A 96 -0.28 -1.44 7.38
C TYR A 96 -1.60 -0.74 7.69
N LEU A 97 -2.33 -0.28 6.66
CA LEU A 97 -3.66 0.27 6.81
C LEU A 97 -4.63 -0.76 7.39
N LEU A 98 -4.58 -2.00 6.90
CA LEU A 98 -5.39 -3.08 7.44
C LEU A 98 -5.10 -3.28 8.93
N TYR A 99 -3.82 -3.42 9.29
CA TYR A 99 -3.41 -3.55 10.67
C TYR A 99 -3.97 -2.43 11.54
N GLN A 100 -3.74 -1.18 11.14
CA GLN A 100 -4.14 -0.02 11.91
C GLN A 100 -5.66 0.12 12.05
N LEU A 101 -6.43 -0.09 10.96
CA LEU A 101 -7.90 -0.03 10.99
C LEU A 101 -8.52 -1.13 11.87
N LEU A 102 -7.90 -2.32 11.90
CA LEU A 102 -8.30 -3.39 12.81
C LEU A 102 -8.04 -3.04 14.29
N HIS A 103 -7.08 -2.16 14.57
CA HIS A 103 -6.77 -1.68 15.93
C HIS A 103 -7.49 -0.37 16.31
N CYS A 104 -8.22 0.27 15.39
CA CYS A 104 -9.15 1.34 15.76
C CYS A 104 -10.21 0.83 16.74
N ASP A 105 -10.89 1.74 17.42
CA ASP A 105 -12.05 1.43 18.26
C ASP A 105 -13.10 0.62 17.45
N ALA A 106 -13.52 -0.52 18.01
CA ALA A 106 -14.47 -1.43 17.38
C ALA A 106 -15.92 -0.92 17.48
N GLU A 107 -16.23 -0.05 18.44
CA GLU A 107 -17.55 0.57 18.56
C GLU A 107 -17.74 1.65 17.50
N GLN A 108 -16.70 2.44 17.24
CA GLN A 108 -16.70 3.46 16.20
C GLN A 108 -16.61 2.84 14.80
N LEU A 109 -15.67 1.91 14.62
CA LEU A 109 -15.40 1.27 13.34
C LEU A 109 -15.50 -0.26 13.47
N PRO A 110 -16.72 -0.83 13.48
CA PRO A 110 -16.92 -2.26 13.71
C PRO A 110 -16.51 -3.14 12.52
N MET A 111 -16.45 -2.58 11.30
CA MET A 111 -16.18 -3.35 10.09
C MET A 111 -14.99 -2.79 9.30
N VAL A 112 -14.14 -3.69 8.79
CA VAL A 112 -13.10 -3.36 7.81
C VAL A 112 -13.21 -4.33 6.63
N ALA A 113 -13.28 -3.82 5.41
CA ALA A 113 -13.27 -4.63 4.19
C ALA A 113 -11.97 -4.40 3.43
N TYR A 114 -11.30 -5.47 3.01
CA TYR A 114 -10.10 -5.41 2.19
C TYR A 114 -10.31 -6.16 0.88
N PHE A 115 -10.41 -5.41 -0.21
CA PHE A 115 -10.49 -5.93 -1.57
C PHE A 115 -9.08 -6.01 -2.13
N ILE A 116 -8.69 -7.21 -2.58
CA ILE A 116 -7.37 -7.46 -3.16
C ILE A 116 -7.48 -8.53 -4.25
N GLY A 117 -7.11 -8.18 -5.48
CA GLY A 117 -7.26 -9.06 -6.63
C GLY A 117 -8.72 -9.49 -6.80
N ASN A 118 -8.98 -10.80 -6.75
CA ASN A 118 -10.33 -11.37 -6.83
C ASN A 118 -10.91 -11.76 -5.46
N ARG A 119 -10.23 -11.41 -4.36
CA ARG A 119 -10.62 -11.75 -2.99
C ARG A 119 -11.08 -10.52 -2.24
N THR A 120 -12.05 -10.72 -1.37
CA THR A 120 -12.43 -9.70 -0.39
C THR A 120 -12.48 -10.32 0.99
N PHE A 121 -11.78 -9.68 1.93
CA PHE A 121 -11.78 -10.02 3.34
C PHE A 121 -12.69 -9.04 4.07
N LEU A 122 -13.71 -9.53 4.76
CA LEU A 122 -14.58 -8.74 5.62
C LEU A 122 -14.31 -9.09 7.07
N PHE A 123 -13.77 -8.12 7.81
CA PHE A 123 -13.43 -8.25 9.22
C PHE A 123 -14.53 -7.63 10.07
N GLY A 124 -15.17 -8.45 10.91
CA GLY A 124 -16.09 -8.00 11.95
C GLY A 124 -15.36 -7.92 13.28
N LYS A 125 -15.07 -6.71 13.75
CA LYS A 125 -14.22 -6.49 14.94
C LYS A 125 -14.92 -6.82 16.26
N ILE A 126 -16.23 -6.58 16.34
CA ILE A 126 -17.05 -6.91 17.52
C ILE A 126 -17.12 -8.44 17.71
N ALA A 127 -17.50 -9.16 16.64
CA ALA A 127 -17.62 -10.62 16.66
C ALA A 127 -16.26 -11.34 16.52
N LYS A 128 -15.18 -10.60 16.23
CA LYS A 128 -13.83 -11.11 15.92
C LYS A 128 -13.83 -12.15 14.79
N THR A 129 -14.63 -11.90 13.76
CA THR A 129 -14.79 -12.79 12.60
C THR A 129 -14.06 -12.27 11.38
N VAL A 130 -13.64 -13.19 10.51
CA VAL A 130 -13.14 -12.89 9.16
C VAL A 130 -13.89 -13.75 8.16
N SER A 131 -14.55 -13.12 7.20
CA SER A 131 -15.21 -13.79 6.09
C SER A 131 -14.45 -13.50 4.80
N VAL A 132 -14.22 -14.54 3.99
CA VAL A 132 -13.52 -14.42 2.70
C VAL A 132 -14.50 -14.66 1.57
N TYR A 133 -14.54 -13.74 0.62
CA TYR A 133 -15.39 -13.80 -0.56
C TYR A 133 -14.55 -13.82 -1.83
N MET A 134 -15.04 -14.56 -2.82
CA MET A 134 -14.45 -14.61 -4.16
C MET A 134 -15.33 -13.82 -5.13
N GLY A 135 -14.70 -12.95 -5.91
CA GLY A 135 -15.35 -12.10 -6.91
C GLY A 135 -16.07 -10.91 -6.29
N GLU A 136 -15.92 -9.74 -6.91
CA GLU A 136 -16.44 -8.45 -6.39
C GLU A 136 -17.97 -8.45 -6.24
N ALA A 137 -18.70 -9.05 -7.18
CA ALA A 137 -20.17 -9.02 -7.20
C ALA A 137 -20.81 -9.70 -5.98
N SER A 138 -20.16 -10.72 -5.40
CA SER A 138 -20.71 -11.48 -4.26
C SER A 138 -20.71 -10.67 -2.96
N ILE A 139 -19.70 -9.81 -2.79
CA ILE A 139 -19.51 -9.03 -1.56
C ILE A 139 -20.14 -7.64 -1.63
N LEU A 140 -20.28 -7.04 -2.82
CA LEU A 140 -20.86 -5.69 -2.96
C LEU A 140 -22.26 -5.63 -2.34
N ARG A 141 -23.12 -6.63 -2.60
CA ARG A 141 -24.47 -6.70 -2.00
C ARG A 141 -24.45 -6.77 -0.47
N ILE A 142 -23.46 -7.46 0.10
CA ILE A 142 -23.33 -7.61 1.55
C ILE A 142 -22.88 -6.28 2.15
N VAL A 143 -21.81 -5.67 1.61
CA VAL A 143 -21.28 -4.39 2.09
C VAL A 143 -22.30 -3.27 1.94
N ASP A 144 -23.10 -3.28 0.86
CA ASP A 144 -24.15 -2.29 0.60
C ASP A 144 -25.34 -2.38 1.57
N GLY A 145 -25.66 -3.58 2.06
CA GLY A 145 -26.73 -3.76 3.06
C GLY A 145 -26.29 -3.54 4.52
N LEU A 146 -25.00 -3.39 4.79
CA LEU A 146 -24.48 -3.17 6.16
C LEU A 146 -24.85 -1.79 6.74
N PRO A 147 -24.76 -0.68 5.98
CA PRO A 147 -25.23 0.63 6.43
C PRO A 147 -26.69 0.66 6.90
N ASP A 148 -27.59 -0.02 6.20
CA ASP A 148 -29.02 -0.08 6.56
C ASP A 148 -29.26 -0.80 7.89
N ARG A 149 -28.30 -1.64 8.30
CA ARG A 149 -28.27 -2.30 9.61
C ARG A 149 -27.51 -1.50 10.68
N GLY A 150 -27.10 -0.26 10.36
CA GLY A 150 -26.38 0.63 11.26
C GLY A 150 -24.87 0.37 11.34
N PHE A 151 -24.31 -0.55 10.55
CA PHE A 151 -22.88 -0.82 10.58
C PHE A 151 -22.10 0.22 9.77
N LYS A 152 -21.14 0.85 10.45
CA LYS A 152 -20.10 1.68 9.83
C LYS A 152 -18.87 0.82 9.51
N GLY A 153 -18.11 1.21 8.51
CA GLY A 153 -16.89 0.51 8.19
C GLY A 153 -15.93 1.28 7.31
N TYR A 154 -14.78 0.67 7.05
CA TYR A 154 -13.74 1.22 6.19
C TYR A 154 -13.33 0.21 5.12
N ILE A 155 -13.20 0.68 3.88
CA ILE A 155 -12.80 -0.13 2.73
C ILE A 155 -11.36 0.21 2.34
N ILE A 156 -10.50 -0.80 2.30
CA ILE A 156 -9.24 -0.76 1.56
C ILE A 156 -9.51 -1.45 0.23
N TYR A 157 -9.38 -0.71 -0.87
CA TYR A 157 -9.59 -1.25 -2.21
C TYR A 157 -8.26 -1.28 -2.96
N ASP A 158 -7.62 -2.44 -3.00
CA ASP A 158 -6.31 -2.64 -3.58
C ASP A 158 -6.41 -3.34 -4.93
N VAL A 159 -6.10 -2.56 -5.96
CA VAL A 159 -6.23 -2.98 -7.36
C VAL A 159 -5.00 -3.79 -7.76
N ALA A 160 -4.66 -4.81 -6.99
CA ALA A 160 -3.61 -5.74 -7.36
C ALA A 160 -4.13 -6.62 -8.51
N LEU A 161 -3.69 -6.36 -9.74
CA LEU A 161 -3.87 -7.15 -10.98
C LEU A 161 -5.11 -6.91 -11.87
N ALA A 162 -6.19 -6.26 -11.43
CA ALA A 162 -7.38 -6.09 -12.29
C ALA A 162 -7.47 -4.71 -12.95
N CYS A 163 -7.75 -4.66 -14.26
CA CYS A 163 -8.13 -3.48 -15.03
C CYS A 163 -9.51 -2.90 -14.65
N ARG A 164 -9.95 -3.08 -13.40
CA ARG A 164 -11.30 -2.71 -12.96
C ARG A 164 -11.23 -1.65 -11.89
N GLN A 165 -11.91 -0.56 -12.20
CA GLN A 165 -12.25 0.47 -11.25
C GLN A 165 -13.18 -0.05 -10.16
N PRO A 166 -13.13 0.54 -8.96
CA PRO A 166 -14.13 0.24 -7.95
C PRO A 166 -15.54 0.49 -8.52
N ALA A 167 -16.50 -0.32 -8.10
CA ALA A 167 -17.91 -0.09 -8.43
C ALA A 167 -18.32 1.35 -8.09
N ALA A 168 -19.12 1.98 -8.95
CA ALA A 168 -19.53 3.38 -8.77
C ALA A 168 -20.31 3.64 -7.47
N GLY A 169 -20.96 2.60 -6.92
CA GLY A 169 -21.66 2.66 -5.63
C GLY A 169 -20.74 2.62 -4.40
N LEU A 170 -19.43 2.40 -4.58
CA LEU A 170 -18.48 2.38 -3.47
C LEU A 170 -17.86 3.76 -3.20
N PRO A 171 -17.57 4.08 -1.91
CA PRO A 171 -18.03 3.35 -0.73
C PRO A 171 -19.53 3.54 -0.49
N CYS A 172 -20.12 2.54 0.17
CA CYS A 172 -21.50 2.60 0.65
C CYS A 172 -21.70 3.78 1.61
N LYS A 173 -22.96 4.21 1.78
CA LYS A 173 -23.29 5.35 2.65
C LYS A 173 -22.77 5.10 4.07
N GLY A 174 -22.05 6.08 4.64
CA GLY A 174 -21.50 5.94 5.99
C GLY A 174 -20.28 5.02 6.09
N TRP A 175 -19.59 4.74 4.98
CA TRP A 175 -18.31 4.02 4.98
C TRP A 175 -17.18 4.90 4.44
N GLY A 176 -16.00 4.79 5.06
CA GLY A 176 -14.76 5.36 4.54
C GLY A 176 -14.10 4.44 3.53
N MET A 177 -13.29 5.00 2.63
CA MET A 177 -12.58 4.19 1.65
C MET A 177 -11.27 4.81 1.17
N ILE A 178 -10.29 3.95 0.98
CA ILE A 178 -9.05 4.25 0.28
C ILE A 178 -8.83 3.27 -0.86
N VAL A 179 -8.54 3.81 -2.05
CA VAL A 179 -8.10 3.02 -3.21
C VAL A 179 -6.58 3.00 -3.23
N VAL A 180 -5.98 1.82 -3.13
CA VAL A 180 -4.55 1.59 -3.35
C VAL A 180 -4.33 1.34 -4.84
N THR A 181 -3.73 2.31 -5.53
CA THR A 181 -3.76 2.33 -6.99
C THR A 181 -2.89 1.25 -7.65
N PRO A 182 -3.36 0.70 -8.78
CA PRO A 182 -2.54 -0.13 -9.64
C PRO A 182 -1.54 0.74 -10.42
N PRO A 183 -0.66 0.11 -11.22
CA PRO A 183 0.14 0.83 -12.19
C PRO A 183 -0.62 1.70 -13.19
N ASN A 184 -1.86 1.34 -13.53
CA ASN A 184 -2.63 1.96 -14.61
C ASN A 184 -3.64 2.98 -14.08
N LYS A 185 -3.50 4.25 -14.47
CA LYS A 185 -4.38 5.36 -14.05
C LYS A 185 -5.83 5.21 -14.48
N ASN A 186 -6.09 4.56 -15.62
CA ASN A 186 -7.45 4.38 -16.14
C ASN A 186 -8.33 3.55 -15.20
N ASN A 187 -7.73 2.77 -14.32
CA ASN A 187 -8.45 1.89 -13.39
C ASN A 187 -9.04 2.62 -12.19
N TYR A 188 -8.77 3.91 -11.95
CA TYR A 188 -9.36 4.60 -10.77
C TYR A 188 -9.81 6.03 -11.06
N TYR A 189 -9.31 6.64 -12.14
CA TYR A 189 -9.53 8.06 -12.43
C TYR A 189 -11.02 8.42 -12.58
N SER A 190 -11.77 7.61 -13.33
CA SER A 190 -13.22 7.77 -13.50
C SER A 190 -13.96 7.73 -12.15
N TRP A 191 -13.64 6.74 -11.31
CA TRP A 191 -14.21 6.60 -9.97
C TRP A 191 -13.83 7.77 -9.07
N ALA A 192 -12.57 8.20 -9.09
CA ALA A 192 -12.09 9.32 -8.27
C ALA A 192 -12.83 10.62 -8.62
N LYS A 193 -12.99 10.88 -9.93
CA LYS A 193 -13.75 12.04 -10.44
C LYS A 193 -15.23 11.98 -10.05
N GLN A 194 -15.87 10.82 -10.21
CA GLN A 194 -17.30 10.65 -9.89
C GLN A 194 -17.58 10.77 -8.39
N THR A 195 -16.68 10.26 -7.55
CA THR A 195 -16.88 10.19 -6.09
C THR A 195 -16.27 11.37 -5.34
N GLY A 196 -15.58 12.28 -6.03
CA GLY A 196 -14.85 13.40 -5.43
C GLY A 196 -13.73 12.92 -4.51
N ALA A 197 -13.08 11.80 -4.83
CA ALA A 197 -12.04 11.24 -3.98
C ALA A 197 -10.79 12.13 -4.02
N GLU A 198 -10.25 12.44 -2.84
CA GLU A 198 -9.03 13.22 -2.73
C GLU A 198 -7.82 12.32 -3.03
N GLU A 199 -7.08 12.68 -4.08
CA GLU A 199 -5.85 12.01 -4.46
C GLU A 199 -4.69 12.43 -3.55
N PHE A 200 -3.82 11.49 -3.20
CA PHE A 200 -2.57 11.80 -2.52
C PHE A 200 -1.45 10.90 -3.03
N ILE A 201 -0.26 11.48 -3.16
CA ILE A 201 0.92 10.82 -3.70
C ILE A 201 1.72 10.21 -2.55
N ILE A 202 2.20 8.97 -2.70
CA ILE A 202 3.21 8.33 -1.86
C ILE A 202 4.55 8.30 -2.60
N ASN A 203 5.61 8.74 -1.93
CA ASN A 203 6.94 8.81 -2.51
C ASN A 203 7.58 7.42 -2.56
N CYS A 204 8.48 7.24 -3.53
CA CYS A 204 9.31 6.04 -3.63
C CYS A 204 10.18 5.84 -2.38
N LEU A 205 10.62 4.59 -2.19
CA LEU A 205 11.57 4.25 -1.14
C LEU A 205 12.90 4.96 -1.38
N GLU A 206 13.48 5.50 -0.32
CA GLU A 206 14.88 5.93 -0.32
C GLU A 206 15.83 4.74 -0.17
N GLU A 207 17.09 4.91 -0.60
CA GLU A 207 18.13 3.87 -0.54
C GLU A 207 18.28 3.28 0.87
N ASN A 208 18.26 4.14 1.91
CA ASN A 208 18.35 3.71 3.31
C ASN A 208 17.21 2.78 3.72
N ASN A 209 16.01 2.98 3.19
CA ASN A 209 14.89 2.07 3.45
C ASN A 209 15.15 0.70 2.81
N VAL A 210 15.69 0.67 1.58
CA VAL A 210 16.04 -0.58 0.89
C VAL A 210 17.18 -1.31 1.62
N LYS A 211 18.20 -0.57 2.09
CA LYS A 211 19.31 -1.10 2.90
C LYS A 211 18.79 -1.75 4.18
N ALA A 212 17.90 -1.07 4.90
CA ALA A 212 17.27 -1.59 6.11
C ALA A 212 16.42 -2.86 5.83
N MET A 213 15.66 -2.89 4.73
CA MET A 213 14.96 -4.10 4.30
C MET A 213 15.93 -5.25 4.02
N CYS A 214 17.07 -4.99 3.36
CA CYS A 214 18.08 -6.01 3.09
C CYS A 214 18.68 -6.58 4.37
N ALA A 215 19.00 -5.72 5.34
CA ALA A 215 19.48 -6.12 6.66
C ALA A 215 18.44 -7.01 7.36
N TRP A 216 17.15 -6.62 7.31
CA TRP A 216 16.08 -7.42 7.90
C TRP A 216 15.89 -8.79 7.22
N ILE A 217 15.87 -8.83 5.88
CA ILE A 217 15.73 -10.07 5.09
C ILE A 217 16.88 -11.05 5.39
N LYS A 218 18.11 -10.54 5.60
CA LYS A 218 19.31 -11.35 5.87
C LYS A 218 19.73 -11.34 7.34
N ARG A 219 18.87 -10.93 8.27
CA ARG A 219 19.20 -10.76 9.70
C ARG A 219 19.82 -11.99 10.37
N ASN A 220 19.44 -13.19 9.94
CA ASN A 220 19.96 -14.45 10.48
C ASN A 220 21.25 -14.94 9.79
N GLN A 221 21.81 -14.15 8.88
CA GLN A 221 23.04 -14.49 8.15
C GLN A 221 24.23 -13.72 8.71
N ILE A 222 25.43 -14.25 8.49
CA ILE A 222 26.68 -13.59 8.88
C ILE A 222 26.87 -12.26 8.12
N PRO A 223 27.59 -11.27 8.71
CA PRO A 223 27.76 -9.92 8.12
C PRO A 223 28.26 -9.93 6.68
N GLN A 224 29.17 -10.83 6.32
CA GLN A 224 29.69 -10.95 4.95
C GLN A 224 28.60 -11.30 3.93
N LYS A 225 27.65 -12.17 4.28
CA LYS A 225 26.51 -12.53 3.43
C LYS A 225 25.50 -11.38 3.34
N GLN A 226 25.30 -10.64 4.43
CA GLN A 226 24.45 -9.44 4.42
C GLN A 226 25.02 -8.35 3.51
N ALA A 227 26.33 -8.07 3.62
CA ALA A 227 27.03 -7.10 2.78
C ALA A 227 27.02 -7.49 1.30
N LYS A 228 27.24 -8.78 0.99
CA LYS A 228 27.13 -9.29 -0.38
C LYS A 228 25.72 -9.09 -0.94
N TYR A 229 24.69 -9.43 -0.17
CA TYR A 229 23.30 -9.26 -0.59
C TYR A 229 22.94 -7.79 -0.82
N TRP A 230 23.35 -6.89 0.08
CA TRP A 230 23.18 -5.46 -0.12
C TRP A 230 23.87 -4.97 -1.39
N LYS A 231 25.11 -5.41 -1.67
CA LYS A 231 25.82 -5.04 -2.89
C LYS A 231 25.04 -5.44 -4.16
N GLU A 232 24.42 -6.61 -4.17
CA GLU A 232 23.59 -7.08 -5.27
C GLU A 232 22.31 -6.23 -5.44
N VAL A 233 21.58 -5.98 -4.34
CA VAL A 233 20.33 -5.20 -4.38
C VAL A 233 20.60 -3.72 -4.70
N ASN A 234 21.67 -3.13 -4.17
CA ASN A 234 22.05 -1.76 -4.47
C ASN A 234 22.48 -1.62 -5.94
N GLY A 235 23.20 -2.61 -6.48
CA GLY A 235 23.51 -2.67 -7.91
C GLY A 235 22.27 -2.69 -8.81
N CYS A 236 21.19 -3.36 -8.39
CA CYS A 236 19.90 -3.31 -9.09
C CYS A 236 19.22 -1.95 -8.92
N THR A 237 19.19 -1.44 -7.69
CA THR A 237 18.59 -0.13 -7.34
C THR A 237 19.19 1.01 -8.17
N ASN A 238 20.51 1.00 -8.38
CA ASN A 238 21.20 1.99 -9.22
C ASN A 238 20.82 1.91 -10.71
N LYS A 239 20.34 0.75 -11.19
CA LYS A 239 19.98 0.55 -12.60
C LYS A 239 18.50 0.80 -12.87
N VAL A 240 17.61 0.34 -11.98
CA VAL A 240 16.15 0.36 -12.21
C VAL A 240 15.38 1.25 -11.22
N GLY A 241 16.08 1.93 -10.31
CA GLY A 241 15.51 2.68 -9.21
C GLY A 241 15.04 1.80 -8.04
N PRO A 242 14.59 2.40 -6.93
CA PRO A 242 14.17 1.70 -5.71
C PRO A 242 12.75 1.09 -5.83
N ILE A 243 12.51 0.32 -6.90
CA ILE A 243 11.23 -0.33 -7.19
C ILE A 243 11.28 -1.78 -6.72
N LEU A 244 10.60 -2.06 -5.60
CA LEU A 244 10.65 -3.37 -4.92
C LEU A 244 10.44 -4.58 -5.84
N ARG A 245 9.55 -4.46 -6.83
CA ARG A 245 9.28 -5.51 -7.81
C ARG A 245 10.53 -5.99 -8.57
N PHE A 246 11.51 -5.12 -8.79
CA PHE A 246 12.66 -5.42 -9.65
C PHE A 246 13.98 -5.57 -8.86
N ILE A 247 14.12 -4.96 -7.68
CA ILE A 247 15.42 -4.89 -6.99
C ILE A 247 15.78 -6.14 -6.16
N PHE A 248 14.80 -6.95 -5.75
CA PHE A 248 15.06 -8.16 -4.94
C PHE A 248 15.25 -9.44 -5.76
N GLY A 249 15.02 -9.37 -7.07
CA GLY A 249 15.18 -10.51 -7.99
C GLY A 249 16.04 -10.13 -9.17
N LYS A 250 17.20 -10.79 -9.33
CA LYS A 250 18.14 -10.51 -10.41
C LYS A 250 17.48 -10.60 -11.79
N GLN A 251 16.74 -11.69 -12.04
CA GLN A 251 16.02 -11.88 -13.31
C GLN A 251 15.02 -10.75 -13.56
N ALA A 252 14.24 -10.35 -12.55
CA ALA A 252 13.29 -9.26 -12.69
C ALA A 252 13.96 -7.91 -13.00
N SER A 253 15.14 -7.65 -12.41
CA SER A 253 15.96 -6.48 -12.75
C SER A 253 16.46 -6.55 -14.20
N ASP A 254 17.02 -7.69 -14.61
CA ASP A 254 17.57 -7.87 -15.95
C ASP A 254 16.46 -7.76 -17.03
N ASP A 255 15.30 -8.38 -16.80
CA ASP A 255 14.12 -8.27 -17.66
C ASP A 255 13.64 -6.82 -17.78
N ARG A 256 13.66 -6.07 -16.67
CA ARG A 256 13.27 -4.65 -16.68
C ARG A 256 14.25 -3.81 -17.50
N ILE A 257 15.55 -4.06 -17.38
CA ILE A 257 16.59 -3.37 -18.17
C ILE A 257 16.41 -3.69 -19.64
N ASN A 258 16.23 -4.97 -19.99
CA ASN A 258 16.00 -5.40 -21.37
C ASN A 258 14.74 -4.77 -21.96
N ALA A 259 13.64 -4.73 -21.21
CA ALA A 259 12.41 -4.07 -21.63
C ALA A 259 12.58 -2.56 -21.84
N CYS A 260 13.38 -1.89 -21.01
CA CYS A 260 13.74 -0.49 -21.21
C CYS A 260 14.57 -0.30 -22.48
N GLN A 261 15.57 -1.15 -22.71
CA GLN A 261 16.42 -1.07 -23.90
C GLN A 261 15.62 -1.30 -25.17
N GLN A 262 14.78 -2.34 -25.22
CA GLN A 262 13.87 -2.59 -26.34
C GLN A 262 12.92 -1.42 -26.59
N ALA A 263 12.41 -0.79 -25.53
CA ALA A 263 11.56 0.38 -25.68
C ALA A 263 12.31 1.56 -26.30
N VAL A 264 13.57 1.80 -25.91
CA VAL A 264 14.44 2.85 -26.47
C VAL A 264 14.82 2.54 -27.92
N ASP A 265 15.24 1.30 -28.21
CA ASP A 265 15.64 0.87 -29.56
C ASP A 265 14.46 0.94 -30.54
N GLY A 266 13.24 0.72 -30.06
CA GLY A 266 12.00 0.85 -30.82
C GLY A 266 11.50 2.29 -30.97
N MET A 267 12.14 3.30 -30.35
CA MET A 267 11.73 4.70 -30.49
C MET A 267 12.08 5.22 -31.89
N ASN A 268 11.08 5.77 -32.58
CA ASN A 268 11.28 6.60 -33.76
C ASN A 268 11.04 8.09 -33.43
N ALA A 269 11.39 8.98 -34.35
CA ALA A 269 11.31 10.43 -34.15
C ALA A 269 9.90 10.92 -33.72
N LEU A 270 8.83 10.33 -34.29
CA LEU A 270 7.44 10.62 -33.92
C LEU A 270 7.09 10.20 -32.48
N THR A 271 7.69 9.11 -32.00
CA THR A 271 7.52 8.64 -30.62
C THR A 271 8.26 9.55 -29.66
N PHE A 272 9.43 10.06 -30.06
CA PHE A 272 10.24 10.99 -29.27
C PHE A 272 9.54 12.36 -29.08
N GLU A 273 8.94 12.92 -30.14
CA GLU A 273 8.15 14.15 -30.04
C GLU A 273 6.98 14.02 -29.05
N ARG A 274 6.27 12.89 -29.04
CA ARG A 274 5.18 12.65 -28.07
C ARG A 274 5.64 12.66 -26.62
N TYR A 275 6.85 12.20 -26.31
CA TYR A 275 7.37 12.20 -24.94
C TYR A 275 7.88 13.57 -24.50
N LEU A 276 8.43 14.38 -25.41
CA LEU A 276 8.84 15.76 -25.12
C LEU A 276 7.65 16.65 -24.70
N TYR A 277 6.48 16.45 -25.31
CA TYR A 277 5.26 17.17 -24.96
C TYR A 277 4.64 16.75 -23.62
N ILE A 278 5.00 15.58 -23.07
CA ILE A 278 4.51 15.11 -21.75
C ILE A 278 5.30 15.77 -20.59
N GLY A 279 6.48 16.34 -20.85
CA GLY A 279 7.31 17.04 -19.84
C GLY A 279 6.90 18.50 -19.58
N TYR A 280 5.94 19.03 -20.33
CA TYR A 280 5.39 20.38 -20.18
C TYR A 280 3.86 20.31 -19.93
N CYS A 281 3.45 19.81 -18.76
CA CYS A 281 2.11 19.98 -18.20
C CYS A 281 2.22 20.02 -16.68
#